data_AF-A0A915Q677-F1
#
_entry.id   AF-A0A915Q677-F1
#
_cell.length_a   1.000
_cell.length_b   1.000
_cell.length_c   1.000
_cell.angle_alpha   90.00
_cell.angle_beta   90.00
_cell.angle_gamma   90.00
#
_symmetry.space_group_name_H-M   'P 1'
#
loop_
_entity.id
_entity.type
_entity.pdbx_description
1 polymer ?
#
loop_
_entity_poly.entity_id
_entity_poly.type
_entity_poly.pdbx_seq_one_letter_code
_entity_poly.pdbx_strand_id
1 'polypeptide(L)'
;MLSTLLHLIINLLLVQLINSQAEKCDCEDEYGTPFCDGIENKDNECYIGGNKQKLSAKGTHCAKSCDTCCKLPRFQCEDRIVRLNCASIKANGLCKTANSALLSLISAECPKTCGLCGRECADTNVIICSILKSNCDNEESRKVCPKTCKVCQSPNLCFDTTEHCASAKNRCNDPILKPLMQSTCNETCGFCQSESSTKQPDVEVCADTDPRCAAWAANGFCTNPFYKPFIKDCLKTCRLCV
;
A
#
# COMPACT_ATOMS: atom_id res chain seq x y z
N MET A 1 50.02 17.41 -9.09
CA MET A 1 49.53 17.08 -7.72
C MET A 1 48.19 17.75 -7.39
N LEU A 2 47.91 18.98 -7.85
CA LEU A 2 46.61 19.65 -7.60
C LEU A 2 45.42 19.00 -8.33
N SER A 3 45.63 18.57 -9.58
CA SER A 3 44.57 17.94 -10.41
C SER A 3 44.11 16.57 -9.90
N THR A 4 45.04 15.77 -9.36
CA THR A 4 44.74 14.46 -8.77
C THR A 4 43.98 14.59 -7.45
N LEU A 5 44.30 15.62 -6.65
CA LEU A 5 43.60 15.92 -5.41
C LEU A 5 42.15 16.38 -5.69
N LEU A 6 41.94 17.19 -6.73
CA LEU A 6 40.61 17.64 -7.15
C LEU A 6 39.72 16.48 -7.62
N HIS A 7 40.26 15.53 -8.38
CA HIS A 7 39.53 14.32 -8.80
C HIS A 7 39.17 13.43 -7.60
N LEU A 8 40.06 13.27 -6.62
CA LEU A 8 39.78 12.53 -5.39
C LEU A 8 38.65 13.17 -4.58
N ILE A 9 38.63 14.50 -4.47
CA ILE A 9 37.58 15.24 -3.76
C ILE A 9 36.24 15.12 -4.50
N ILE A 10 36.21 15.26 -5.82
CA ILE A 10 34.99 15.10 -6.63
C ILE A 10 34.44 13.68 -6.51
N ASN A 11 35.30 12.65 -6.60
CA ASN A 11 34.88 11.26 -6.42
C ASN A 11 34.37 10.99 -5.00
N LEU A 12 35.02 11.54 -3.97
CA LEU A 12 34.57 11.40 -2.59
C LEU A 12 33.21 12.07 -2.36
N LEU A 13 32.98 13.26 -2.93
CA LEU A 13 31.70 13.96 -2.89
C LEU A 13 30.60 13.19 -3.65
N LEU A 14 30.91 12.64 -4.81
CA LEU A 14 29.97 11.79 -5.56
C LEU A 14 29.63 10.51 -4.79
N VAL A 15 30.62 9.84 -4.17
CA VAL A 15 30.40 8.67 -3.31
C VAL A 15 29.53 9.03 -2.09
N GLN A 16 29.73 10.19 -1.47
CA GLN A 16 28.89 10.68 -0.38
C GLN A 16 27.45 10.99 -0.83
N LEU A 17 27.26 11.57 -2.03
CA LEU A 17 25.93 11.78 -2.61
C LEU A 17 25.21 10.48 -2.98
N ILE A 18 25.93 9.46 -3.43
CA ILE A 18 25.35 8.15 -3.78
C ILE A 18 25.00 7.36 -2.50
N ASN A 19 25.84 7.44 -1.45
CA ASN A 19 25.54 6.82 -0.15
C ASN A 19 24.29 7.43 0.52
N SER A 20 24.07 8.74 0.41
CA SER A 20 22.86 9.36 0.98
C SER A 20 21.57 9.01 0.23
N GLN A 21 21.67 8.54 -1.02
CA GLN A 21 20.53 8.03 -1.80
C GLN A 21 20.20 6.57 -1.43
N ALA A 22 21.19 5.78 -1.00
CA ALA A 22 21.00 4.41 -0.55
C ALA A 22 20.37 4.31 0.85
N GLU A 23 20.56 5.31 1.71
CA GLU A 23 19.87 5.44 3.01
C GLU A 23 18.37 5.82 2.91
N LYS A 24 17.83 5.97 1.69
CA LYS A 24 16.60 6.73 1.44
C LYS A 24 15.32 5.91 1.26
N CYS A 25 15.42 4.61 0.96
CA CYS A 25 14.26 3.73 0.88
C CYS A 25 14.50 2.49 1.75
N ASP A 26 13.75 2.38 2.84
CA ASP A 26 13.78 1.22 3.74
C ASP A 26 12.57 0.32 3.43
N CYS A 27 12.82 -0.99 3.38
CA CYS A 27 11.79 -1.98 3.08
C CYS A 27 12.12 -3.34 3.70
N GLU A 28 11.14 -4.24 3.73
CA GLU A 28 11.31 -5.63 4.15
C GLU A 28 11.12 -6.57 2.95
N ASP A 29 11.64 -7.79 3.07
CA ASP A 29 11.34 -8.85 2.11
C ASP A 29 9.86 -9.27 2.26
N GLU A 30 9.21 -9.54 1.13
CA GLU A 30 7.83 -10.04 1.13
C GLU A 30 7.76 -11.47 1.68
N TYR A 31 8.73 -12.29 1.31
CA TYR A 31 8.83 -13.67 1.73
C TYR A 31 10.04 -13.85 2.64
N GLY A 32 9.89 -14.72 3.64
CA GLY A 32 11.00 -15.13 4.49
C GLY A 32 11.75 -16.34 3.93
N THR A 33 12.28 -17.13 4.84
CA THR A 33 12.95 -18.39 4.55
C THR A 33 11.98 -19.40 3.90
N PRO A 34 12.43 -20.23 2.93
CA PRO A 34 13.75 -20.26 2.31
C PRO A 34 13.86 -19.38 1.04
N PHE A 35 12.79 -18.68 0.65
CA PHE A 35 12.73 -18.03 -0.66
C PHE A 35 13.76 -16.88 -0.81
N CYS A 36 13.90 -16.07 0.24
CA CYS A 36 14.85 -14.96 0.27
C CYS A 36 16.21 -15.33 0.89
N ASP A 37 16.41 -16.58 1.30
CA ASP A 37 17.68 -17.05 1.85
C ASP A 37 18.70 -17.36 0.76
N GLY A 38 19.97 -17.38 1.17
CA GLY A 38 21.07 -17.91 0.35
C GLY A 38 21.35 -17.11 -0.93
N ILE A 39 20.96 -15.84 -0.97
CA ILE A 39 21.31 -14.94 -2.08
C ILE A 39 22.80 -14.59 -1.94
N GLU A 40 23.64 -15.33 -2.66
CA GLU A 40 25.09 -15.14 -2.67
C GLU A 40 25.50 -14.22 -3.82
N ASN A 41 24.83 -14.34 -4.97
CA ASN A 41 25.13 -13.54 -6.16
C ASN A 41 23.95 -12.67 -6.55
N LYS A 42 23.87 -11.48 -5.94
CA LYS A 42 22.79 -10.51 -6.21
C LYS A 42 22.70 -10.14 -7.69
N ASP A 43 23.82 -10.02 -8.40
CA ASP A 43 23.83 -9.62 -9.81
C ASP A 43 23.13 -10.65 -10.72
N ASN A 44 23.22 -11.94 -10.41
CA ASN A 44 22.57 -13.00 -11.20
C ASN A 44 21.22 -13.44 -10.63
N GLU A 45 21.04 -13.38 -9.31
CA GLU A 45 19.82 -13.85 -8.66
C GLU A 45 18.75 -12.77 -8.59
N CYS A 46 19.12 -11.52 -8.32
CA CYS A 46 18.19 -10.40 -8.18
C CYS A 46 17.90 -9.69 -9.50
N TYR A 47 18.70 -9.95 -10.55
CA TYR A 47 18.55 -9.31 -11.86
C TYR A 47 18.53 -10.32 -12.99
N ILE A 48 17.76 -10.02 -14.04
CA ILE A 48 17.64 -10.90 -15.20
C ILE A 48 18.92 -10.79 -16.04
N GLY A 49 19.71 -11.86 -16.06
CA GLY A 49 20.92 -11.97 -16.90
C GLY A 49 21.98 -10.91 -16.59
N GLY A 50 22.12 -10.53 -15.30
CA GLY A 50 23.06 -9.48 -14.88
C GLY A 50 22.63 -8.04 -15.20
N ASN A 51 21.47 -7.83 -15.83
CA ASN A 51 20.99 -6.50 -16.19
C ASN A 51 20.37 -5.78 -14.99
N LYS A 52 21.12 -4.84 -14.39
CA LYS A 52 20.70 -4.06 -13.20
C LYS A 52 19.46 -3.17 -13.37
N GLN A 53 18.89 -3.10 -14.57
CA GLN A 53 17.61 -2.42 -14.84
C GLN A 53 16.40 -3.36 -14.81
N LYS A 54 16.60 -4.68 -14.87
CA LYS A 54 15.52 -5.66 -14.88
C LYS A 54 15.62 -6.57 -13.66
N LEU A 55 14.72 -6.39 -12.71
CA LEU A 55 14.63 -7.23 -11.52
C LEU A 55 14.07 -8.61 -11.87
N SER A 56 14.63 -9.64 -11.24
CA SER A 56 14.04 -10.98 -11.22
C SER A 56 12.89 -11.05 -10.22
N ALA A 57 12.28 -12.23 -10.07
CA ALA A 57 11.33 -12.48 -8.99
C ALA A 57 11.98 -12.27 -7.61
N LYS A 58 13.19 -12.83 -7.37
CA LYS A 58 13.95 -12.57 -6.14
C LYS A 58 14.26 -11.07 -5.99
N GLY A 59 14.69 -10.40 -7.04
CA GLY A 59 14.94 -8.96 -7.02
C GLY A 59 13.72 -8.10 -6.68
N THR A 60 12.51 -8.61 -6.92
CA THR A 60 11.26 -7.90 -6.64
C THR A 60 10.73 -8.19 -5.23
N HIS A 61 10.72 -9.47 -4.86
CA HIS A 61 10.08 -9.95 -3.63
C HIS A 61 11.04 -10.05 -2.44
N CYS A 62 12.34 -10.18 -2.68
CA CYS A 62 13.39 -10.16 -1.66
C CYS A 62 14.12 -8.82 -1.67
N ALA A 63 13.35 -7.74 -1.67
CA ALA A 63 13.87 -6.40 -1.95
C ALA A 63 14.91 -5.90 -0.94
N LYS A 64 14.80 -6.31 0.33
CA LYS A 64 15.78 -6.02 1.37
C LYS A 64 17.03 -6.88 1.16
N SER A 65 16.88 -8.18 0.98
CA SER A 65 18.01 -9.09 0.76
C SER A 65 18.78 -8.79 -0.54
N CYS A 66 18.08 -8.31 -1.58
CA CYS A 66 18.65 -7.93 -2.87
C CYS A 66 19.16 -6.48 -2.97
N ASP A 67 18.98 -5.65 -1.93
CA ASP A 67 19.24 -4.20 -1.96
C ASP A 67 18.51 -3.46 -3.10
N THR A 68 17.29 -3.90 -3.42
CA THR A 68 16.49 -3.37 -4.53
C THR A 68 15.31 -2.53 -4.07
N CYS A 69 15.17 -2.24 -2.76
CA CYS A 69 14.13 -1.36 -2.21
C CYS A 69 13.97 -0.08 -3.05
N CYS A 70 15.07 0.66 -3.25
CA CYS A 70 15.05 1.92 -4.03
C CYS A 70 14.72 1.74 -5.52
N LYS A 71 14.74 0.52 -6.06
CA LYS A 71 14.41 0.24 -7.48
C LYS A 71 12.93 -0.05 -7.70
N LEU A 72 12.18 -0.27 -6.63
CA LEU A 72 10.76 -0.60 -6.69
C LEU A 72 9.91 0.65 -6.43
N PRO A 73 9.01 1.04 -7.35
CA PRO A 73 8.22 2.27 -7.21
C PRO A 73 7.46 2.40 -5.89
N ARG A 74 6.92 1.28 -5.37
CA ARG A 74 6.19 1.23 -4.10
C ARG A 74 7.00 1.66 -2.87
N PHE A 75 8.33 1.59 -2.94
CA PHE A 75 9.24 1.98 -1.85
C PHE A 75 9.85 3.37 -2.04
N GLN A 76 9.57 4.04 -3.17
CA GLN A 76 10.05 5.39 -3.47
C GLN A 76 9.00 6.44 -3.07
N CYS A 77 8.43 6.30 -1.86
CA CYS A 77 7.44 7.25 -1.36
C CYS A 77 8.12 8.46 -0.69
N GLU A 78 7.35 9.52 -0.44
CA GLU A 78 7.79 10.73 0.26
C GLU A 78 6.91 11.00 1.47
N ASP A 79 7.46 11.67 2.48
CA ASP A 79 6.68 12.10 3.65
C ASP A 79 5.66 13.17 3.25
N ARG A 80 4.46 13.06 3.82
CA ARG A 80 3.35 13.98 3.63
C ARG A 80 3.08 14.66 4.96
N ILE A 81 3.96 15.57 5.32
CA ILE A 81 3.93 16.28 6.60
C ILE A 81 2.69 17.18 6.63
N VAL A 82 1.64 16.73 7.31
CA VAL A 82 0.44 17.55 7.57
C VAL A 82 0.39 17.93 9.05
N ARG A 83 0.67 16.97 9.93
CA ARG A 83 0.52 17.08 11.39
C ARG A 83 1.75 16.58 12.13
N LEU A 84 2.39 15.54 11.62
CA LEU A 84 3.49 14.85 12.31
C LEU A 84 4.85 15.48 11.99
N ASN A 85 5.67 15.69 13.01
CA ASN A 85 7.10 15.89 12.81
C ASN A 85 7.77 14.51 12.66
N CYS A 86 8.02 14.09 11.43
CA CYS A 86 8.55 12.77 11.13
C CYS A 86 9.93 12.52 11.78
N ALA A 87 10.79 13.55 11.88
CA ALA A 87 12.07 13.43 12.58
C ALA A 87 11.87 13.12 14.07
N SER A 88 10.93 13.79 14.73
CA SER A 88 10.57 13.51 16.13
C SER A 88 9.94 12.12 16.28
N ILE A 89 9.04 11.70 15.38
CA ILE A 89 8.43 10.37 15.41
C ILE A 89 9.52 9.28 15.35
N LYS A 90 10.49 9.43 14.44
CA LYS A 90 11.62 8.49 14.31
C LYS A 90 12.53 8.52 15.54
N ALA A 91 12.92 9.70 16.00
CA ALA A 91 13.81 9.85 17.15
C ALA A 91 13.24 9.27 18.45
N ASN A 92 11.90 9.31 18.62
CA ASN A 92 11.21 8.74 19.77
C ASN A 92 10.80 7.27 19.57
N GLY A 93 11.23 6.61 18.49
CA GLY A 93 10.94 5.19 18.24
C GLY A 93 9.47 4.88 17.90
N LEU A 94 8.66 5.89 17.58
CA LEU A 94 7.22 5.75 17.35
C LEU A 94 6.87 5.08 16.01
N CYS A 95 7.83 4.96 15.08
CA CYS A 95 7.65 4.24 13.82
C CYS A 95 7.26 2.76 14.01
N LYS A 96 7.48 2.18 15.20
CA LYS A 96 7.17 0.79 15.55
C LYS A 96 6.05 0.68 16.62
N THR A 97 5.21 1.70 16.73
CA THR A 97 4.11 1.70 17.71
C THR A 97 3.15 0.52 17.49
N ALA A 98 2.69 -0.09 18.58
CA ALA A 98 1.67 -1.14 18.55
C ALA A 98 0.24 -0.57 18.40
N ASN A 99 0.06 0.75 18.54
CA ASN A 99 -1.23 1.40 18.31
C ASN A 99 -1.50 1.50 16.81
N SER A 100 -2.45 0.71 16.32
CA SER A 100 -2.76 0.60 14.88
C SER A 100 -3.27 1.91 14.27
N ALA A 101 -4.03 2.72 15.00
CA ALA A 101 -4.50 4.03 14.53
C ALA A 101 -3.33 5.02 14.37
N LEU A 102 -2.46 5.09 15.37
CA LEU A 102 -1.26 5.93 15.32
C LEU A 102 -0.28 5.44 14.24
N LEU A 103 -0.08 4.13 14.13
CA LEU A 103 0.75 3.54 13.07
C LEU A 103 0.22 3.90 11.68
N SER A 104 -1.11 3.95 11.52
CA SER A 104 -1.73 4.29 10.25
C SER A 104 -1.57 5.77 9.91
N LEU A 105 -1.63 6.67 10.90
CA LEU A 105 -1.30 8.08 10.72
C LEU A 105 0.19 8.27 10.35
N ILE A 106 1.09 7.57 11.05
CA ILE A 106 2.53 7.58 10.76
C ILE A 106 2.81 7.03 9.36
N SER A 107 2.10 5.97 8.94
CA SER A 107 2.20 5.41 7.58
C SER A 107 1.66 6.36 6.51
N ALA A 108 0.70 7.23 6.85
CA ALA A 108 0.15 8.20 5.90
C ALA A 108 1.04 9.44 5.74
N GLU A 109 1.62 9.94 6.84
CA GLU A 109 2.35 11.22 6.86
C GLU A 109 3.87 11.08 6.89
N CYS A 110 4.40 10.02 7.50
CA CYS A 110 5.83 9.77 7.64
C CYS A 110 6.32 8.46 7.00
N PRO A 111 5.75 7.98 5.87
CA PRO A 111 6.10 6.66 5.36
C PRO A 111 7.56 6.55 4.91
N LYS A 112 8.20 7.62 4.46
CA LYS A 112 9.60 7.58 4.06
C LYS A 112 10.49 7.59 5.29
N THR A 113 10.29 8.55 6.20
CA THR A 113 11.12 8.65 7.40
C THR A 113 11.05 7.39 8.27
N CYS A 114 9.88 6.75 8.34
CA CYS A 114 9.67 5.53 9.12
C CYS A 114 9.86 4.21 8.35
N GLY A 115 10.23 4.22 7.07
CA GLY A 115 10.39 2.98 6.28
C GLY A 115 9.08 2.20 6.09
N LEU A 116 7.96 2.92 6.01
CA LEU A 116 6.61 2.37 5.84
C LEU A 116 6.10 2.55 4.41
N CYS A 117 6.94 2.96 3.45
CA CYS A 117 6.58 2.97 2.04
C CYS A 117 6.06 1.59 1.59
N GLY A 118 5.03 1.57 0.76
CA GLY A 118 4.40 0.33 0.28
C GLY A 118 3.48 -0.35 1.30
N ARG A 119 3.35 0.18 2.53
CA ARG A 119 2.36 -0.27 3.52
C ARG A 119 1.06 0.50 3.36
N GLU A 120 0.38 0.32 2.24
CA GLU A 120 -0.99 0.79 2.12
C GLU A 120 -1.86 0.02 3.12
N CYS A 121 -2.63 0.73 3.94
CA CYS A 121 -3.60 0.07 4.81
C CYS A 121 -4.80 -0.39 3.97
N ALA A 122 -4.60 -1.46 3.22
CA ALA A 122 -5.57 -2.05 2.31
C ALA A 122 -5.45 -3.57 2.37
N ASP A 123 -6.59 -4.23 2.40
CA ASP A 123 -6.65 -5.66 2.18
C ASP A 123 -6.34 -5.95 0.71
N THR A 124 -5.46 -6.92 0.45
CA THR A 124 -5.07 -7.27 -0.93
C THR A 124 -6.27 -7.75 -1.75
N ASN A 125 -7.19 -8.50 -1.11
CA ASN A 125 -8.43 -8.91 -1.73
C ASN A 125 -9.55 -9.05 -0.70
N VAL A 126 -10.60 -8.25 -0.84
CA VAL A 126 -11.72 -8.20 0.11
C VAL A 126 -12.44 -9.55 0.30
N ILE A 127 -12.49 -10.42 -0.72
CA ILE A 127 -13.13 -11.74 -0.63
C ILE A 127 -12.22 -12.73 0.10
N ILE A 128 -10.92 -12.74 -0.23
CA ILE A 128 -9.97 -13.59 0.50
C ILE A 128 -9.92 -13.18 1.96
N CYS A 129 -9.92 -11.87 2.23
CA CYS A 129 -9.86 -11.35 3.58
C CYS A 129 -11.14 -11.61 4.37
N SER A 130 -12.33 -11.63 3.74
CA SER A 130 -13.54 -12.05 4.44
C SER A 130 -13.48 -13.51 4.91
N ILE A 131 -12.85 -14.39 4.12
CA ILE A 131 -12.59 -15.79 4.48
C ILE A 131 -11.52 -15.89 5.58
N LEU A 132 -10.42 -15.13 5.46
CA LEU A 132 -9.31 -15.13 6.43
C LEU A 132 -9.60 -14.36 7.72
N LYS A 133 -10.79 -13.77 7.87
CA LYS A 133 -11.17 -12.91 9.00
C LYS A 133 -10.99 -13.58 10.37
N SER A 134 -11.18 -14.90 10.46
CA SER A 134 -10.97 -15.66 11.69
C SER A 134 -9.54 -16.18 11.87
N ASN A 135 -8.66 -15.96 10.90
CA ASN A 135 -7.30 -16.49 10.86
C ASN A 135 -6.24 -15.39 11.08
N CYS A 136 -6.56 -14.37 11.87
CA CYS A 136 -5.69 -13.21 12.08
C CYS A 136 -4.54 -13.45 13.07
N ASP A 137 -4.48 -14.62 13.71
CA ASP A 137 -3.30 -15.06 14.46
C ASP A 137 -2.15 -15.45 13.51
N ASN A 138 -2.46 -15.80 12.26
CA ASN A 138 -1.48 -16.12 11.24
C ASN A 138 -0.81 -14.84 10.69
N GLU A 139 0.53 -14.84 10.65
CA GLU A 139 1.31 -13.68 10.18
C GLU A 139 1.02 -13.33 8.72
N GLU A 140 0.86 -14.32 7.85
CA GLU A 140 0.58 -14.09 6.43
C GLU A 140 -0.80 -13.47 6.22
N SER A 141 -1.80 -13.95 6.97
CA SER A 141 -3.15 -13.37 6.97
C SER A 141 -3.10 -11.90 7.44
N ARG A 142 -2.27 -11.57 8.43
CA ARG A 142 -2.04 -10.18 8.86
C ARG A 142 -1.36 -9.31 7.80
N LYS A 143 -0.47 -9.87 6.98
CA LYS A 143 0.21 -9.15 5.88
C LYS A 143 -0.73 -8.88 4.71
N VAL A 144 -1.51 -9.89 4.30
CA VAL A 144 -2.40 -9.81 3.13
C VAL A 144 -3.71 -9.09 3.45
N CYS A 145 -4.18 -9.18 4.70
CA CYS A 145 -5.45 -8.63 5.15
C CYS A 145 -5.31 -7.68 6.36
N PRO A 146 -4.44 -6.65 6.28
CA PRO A 146 -4.10 -5.84 7.42
C PRO A 146 -5.29 -5.01 7.95
N LYS A 147 -6.29 -4.67 7.13
CA LYS A 147 -7.53 -4.02 7.59
C LYS A 147 -8.45 -5.01 8.28
N THR A 148 -8.73 -6.14 7.63
CA THR A 148 -9.61 -7.16 8.21
C THR A 148 -9.06 -7.69 9.54
N CYS A 149 -7.75 -7.88 9.63
CA CYS A 149 -7.07 -8.31 10.85
C CYS A 149 -6.73 -7.18 11.82
N LYS A 150 -7.16 -5.94 11.54
CA LYS A 150 -6.94 -4.77 12.40
C LYS A 150 -5.47 -4.48 12.72
N VAL A 151 -4.56 -4.98 11.88
CA VAL A 151 -3.12 -4.70 11.92
C VAL A 151 -2.89 -3.22 11.63
N CYS A 152 -3.68 -2.69 10.70
CA CYS A 152 -3.82 -1.28 10.44
C CYS A 152 -5.30 -0.93 10.42
N GLN A 153 -5.59 0.35 10.55
CA GLN A 153 -6.93 0.89 10.29
C GLN A 153 -6.73 1.96 9.24
N SER A 154 -7.62 2.08 8.24
CA SER A 154 -7.62 3.33 7.46
C SER A 154 -7.66 4.45 8.49
N PRO A 155 -6.71 5.40 8.48
CA PRO A 155 -6.74 6.45 9.47
C PRO A 155 -8.06 7.16 9.21
N ASN A 156 -9.04 6.95 10.09
CA ASN A 156 -10.27 7.73 10.12
C ASN A 156 -9.83 9.10 10.61
N LEU A 157 -9.12 9.82 9.74
CA LEU A 157 -8.79 11.25 9.83
C LEU A 157 -10.04 12.06 9.53
N CYS A 158 -11.17 11.55 10.00
CA CYS A 158 -12.45 12.20 9.98
C CYS A 158 -12.46 13.14 11.18
N PHE A 159 -11.70 14.21 11.05
CA PHE A 159 -11.77 15.37 11.91
C PHE A 159 -11.18 16.56 11.18
N ASP A 160 -11.74 17.73 11.47
CA ASP A 160 -11.22 18.99 10.97
C ASP A 160 -9.89 19.31 11.66
N THR A 161 -8.91 19.75 10.88
CA THR A 161 -7.57 20.12 11.34
C THR A 161 -7.42 21.60 11.60
N THR A 162 -8.43 22.38 11.23
CA THR A 162 -8.49 23.82 11.41
C THR A 162 -9.86 24.22 11.95
N GLU A 163 -9.86 25.24 12.80
CA GLU A 163 -11.09 25.84 13.33
C GLU A 163 -11.91 26.60 12.27
N HIS A 164 -11.32 26.89 11.10
CA HIS A 164 -11.97 27.64 10.02
C HIS A 164 -12.81 26.77 9.08
N CYS A 165 -12.97 25.49 9.36
CA CYS A 165 -13.76 24.61 8.49
C CYS A 165 -15.22 25.03 8.41
N ALA A 166 -15.82 25.48 9.52
CA ALA A 166 -17.20 25.97 9.54
C ALA A 166 -17.42 27.15 8.57
N SER A 167 -16.45 28.08 8.46
CA SER A 167 -16.54 29.23 7.56
C SER A 167 -16.17 28.89 6.10
N ALA A 168 -15.42 27.81 5.88
CA ALA A 168 -15.04 27.33 4.55
C ALA A 168 -15.94 26.21 4.01
N LYS A 169 -17.03 25.85 4.69
CA LYS A 169 -17.93 24.75 4.32
C LYS A 169 -18.50 24.86 2.89
N ASN A 170 -18.74 26.07 2.41
CA ASN A 170 -19.22 26.28 1.04
C ASN A 170 -18.15 26.00 -0.04
N ARG A 171 -16.88 25.86 0.35
CA ARG A 171 -15.74 25.60 -0.54
C ARG A 171 -15.40 24.10 -0.65
N CYS A 172 -16.12 23.22 0.04
CA CYS A 172 -15.86 21.77 -0.01
C CYS A 172 -15.88 21.22 -1.44
N ASN A 173 -16.79 21.70 -2.30
CA ASN A 173 -16.92 21.23 -3.68
C ASN A 173 -16.18 22.10 -4.70
N ASP A 174 -15.41 23.10 -4.26
CA ASP A 174 -14.58 23.90 -5.16
C ASP A 174 -13.46 23.02 -5.74
N PRO A 175 -13.33 22.88 -7.07
CA PRO A 175 -12.36 21.96 -7.68
C PRO A 175 -10.90 22.23 -7.30
N ILE A 176 -10.56 23.49 -7.05
CA ILE A 176 -9.20 23.92 -6.69
C ILE A 176 -8.94 23.64 -5.21
N LEU A 177 -9.93 23.91 -4.35
CA LEU A 177 -9.77 23.77 -2.90
C LEU A 177 -10.12 22.39 -2.38
N LYS A 178 -10.77 21.53 -3.16
CA LYS A 178 -11.19 20.19 -2.75
C LYS A 178 -10.05 19.34 -2.15
N PRO A 179 -8.83 19.29 -2.71
CA PRO A 179 -7.72 18.55 -2.08
C PRO A 179 -7.33 19.11 -0.71
N LEU A 180 -7.38 20.44 -0.56
CA LEU A 180 -7.14 21.10 0.71
C LEU A 180 -8.27 20.79 1.70
N MET A 181 -9.53 20.95 1.29
CA MET A 181 -10.71 20.65 2.12
C MET A 181 -10.79 19.17 2.53
N GLN A 182 -10.33 18.25 1.69
CA GLN A 182 -10.21 16.82 2.00
C GLN A 182 -9.14 16.52 3.05
N SER A 183 -8.07 17.31 3.09
CA SER A 183 -6.98 17.12 4.06
C SER A 183 -7.20 17.90 5.36
N THR A 184 -7.97 19.00 5.33
CA THR A 184 -8.14 19.89 6.49
C THR A 184 -9.54 19.96 7.07
N CYS A 185 -10.60 19.76 6.27
CA CYS A 185 -11.99 19.94 6.68
C CYS A 185 -12.83 18.68 6.41
N ASN A 186 -12.24 17.52 6.67
CA ASN A 186 -12.79 16.22 6.31
C ASN A 186 -14.17 15.96 6.97
N GLU A 187 -14.34 16.34 8.24
CA GLU A 187 -15.64 16.27 8.95
C GLU A 187 -16.62 17.29 8.39
N THR A 188 -16.27 18.58 8.39
CA THR A 188 -17.20 19.65 8.00
C THR A 188 -17.69 19.49 6.55
N CYS A 189 -16.83 18.99 5.67
CA CYS A 189 -17.15 18.72 4.27
C CYS A 189 -17.81 17.35 4.02
N GLY A 190 -17.93 16.50 5.05
CA GLY A 190 -18.54 15.18 4.93
C GLY A 190 -17.72 14.20 4.07
N PHE A 191 -16.42 14.44 3.92
CA PHE A 191 -15.51 13.57 3.15
C PHE A 191 -15.12 12.29 3.89
N CYS A 192 -15.48 12.21 5.16
CA CYS A 192 -15.24 11.08 6.04
C CYS A 192 -15.83 9.73 5.60
N GLN A 193 -16.64 9.72 4.55
CA GLN A 193 -17.17 8.49 4.00
C GLN A 193 -16.08 7.74 3.22
N SER A 194 -15.29 6.92 3.92
CA SER A 194 -14.65 5.75 3.33
C SER A 194 -15.11 4.50 4.07
N GLU A 195 -16.15 3.88 3.51
CA GLU A 195 -16.55 2.49 3.68
C GLU A 195 -16.75 1.99 5.12
N SER A 196 -17.73 2.57 5.80
CA SER A 196 -18.71 1.68 6.43
C SER A 196 -19.79 1.44 5.38
N SER A 197 -19.80 0.24 4.81
CA SER A 197 -20.97 -0.26 4.10
C SER A 197 -22.14 -0.31 5.07
N THR A 198 -22.84 0.81 5.18
CA THR A 198 -24.29 0.85 5.24
C THR A 198 -24.78 1.67 4.06
N LYS A 199 -24.28 1.36 2.85
CA LYS A 199 -25.24 1.19 1.78
C LYS A 199 -25.97 -0.09 2.13
N GLN A 200 -27.17 0.08 2.66
CA GLN A 200 -28.26 -0.86 2.47
C GLN A 200 -28.14 -1.41 1.04
N PRO A 201 -28.21 -2.75 0.83
CA PRO A 201 -28.11 -3.29 -0.51
C PRO A 201 -29.22 -2.61 -1.31
N ASP A 202 -28.82 -1.69 -2.19
CA ASP A 202 -29.61 -1.34 -3.34
C ASP A 202 -29.81 -2.69 -4.02
N VAL A 203 -31.06 -3.14 -4.04
CA VAL A 203 -31.46 -4.51 -4.35
C VAL A 203 -30.66 -4.96 -5.58
N GLU A 204 -29.62 -5.75 -5.34
CA GLU A 204 -28.84 -6.37 -6.40
C GLU A 204 -29.82 -7.31 -7.07
N VAL A 205 -30.31 -6.92 -8.24
CA VAL A 205 -31.26 -7.72 -9.00
C VAL A 205 -30.57 -9.04 -9.27
N CYS A 206 -31.02 -10.09 -8.58
CA CYS A 206 -30.49 -11.44 -8.73
C CYS A 206 -30.93 -12.01 -10.07
N ALA A 207 -30.24 -11.61 -11.13
CA ALA A 207 -30.51 -11.99 -12.49
C ALA A 207 -29.21 -12.30 -13.24
N ASP A 208 -29.36 -13.12 -14.26
CA ASP A 208 -28.34 -13.29 -15.27
C ASP A 208 -28.52 -12.18 -16.33
N THR A 209 -27.46 -11.45 -16.64
CA THR A 209 -27.44 -10.39 -17.64
C THR A 209 -26.87 -10.86 -18.97
N ASP A 210 -26.14 -11.99 -19.00
CA ASP A 210 -25.59 -12.59 -20.21
C ASP A 210 -26.37 -13.86 -20.62
N PRO A 211 -26.81 -13.99 -21.89
CA PRO A 211 -27.52 -15.18 -22.35
C PRO A 211 -26.66 -16.47 -22.35
N ARG A 212 -25.34 -16.36 -22.19
CA ARG A 212 -24.40 -17.48 -22.19
C ARG A 212 -24.15 -18.08 -20.81
N CYS A 213 -24.80 -17.57 -19.76
CA CYS A 213 -24.57 -18.03 -18.39
C CYS A 213 -24.71 -19.54 -18.22
N ALA A 214 -25.72 -20.16 -18.84
CA ALA A 214 -25.90 -21.61 -18.81
C ALA A 214 -24.69 -22.37 -19.41
N ALA A 215 -24.16 -21.89 -20.53
CA ALA A 215 -22.99 -22.49 -21.17
C ALA A 215 -21.73 -22.29 -20.31
N TRP A 216 -21.53 -21.10 -19.74
CA TRP A 216 -20.38 -20.83 -18.88
C TRP A 216 -20.38 -21.66 -17.59
N ALA A 217 -21.55 -21.81 -16.96
CA ALA A 217 -21.70 -22.70 -15.81
C ALA A 217 -21.38 -24.15 -16.17
N ALA A 218 -21.88 -24.63 -17.32
CA ALA A 218 -21.58 -25.98 -17.81
C ALA A 218 -20.09 -26.20 -18.09
N ASN A 219 -19.35 -25.14 -18.43
CA ASN A 219 -17.89 -25.20 -18.67
C ASN A 219 -17.05 -24.85 -17.42
N GLY A 220 -17.64 -24.74 -16.23
CA GLY A 220 -16.91 -24.56 -14.96
C GLY A 220 -16.41 -23.14 -14.68
N PHE A 221 -16.96 -22.12 -15.36
CA PHE A 221 -16.53 -20.73 -15.20
C PHE A 221 -16.92 -20.16 -13.83
N CYS A 222 -18.04 -20.61 -13.25
CA CYS A 222 -18.50 -20.17 -11.92
C CYS A 222 -17.50 -20.52 -10.79
N THR A 223 -16.67 -21.53 -10.98
CA THR A 223 -15.69 -22.01 -10.00
C THR A 223 -14.25 -21.64 -10.33
N ASN A 224 -14.01 -21.00 -11.49
CA ASN A 224 -12.66 -20.70 -11.96
C ASN A 224 -12.25 -19.24 -11.63
N PRO A 225 -11.20 -19.03 -10.82
CA PRO A 225 -10.80 -17.70 -10.35
C PRO A 225 -10.27 -16.76 -11.44
N PHE A 226 -9.97 -17.27 -12.64
CA PHE A 226 -9.53 -16.44 -13.78
C PHE A 226 -10.69 -15.68 -14.46
N TYR A 227 -11.94 -16.14 -14.31
CA TYR A 227 -13.09 -15.59 -15.05
C TYR A 227 -13.97 -14.63 -14.22
N LYS A 228 -13.40 -14.00 -13.19
CA LYS A 228 -14.08 -13.07 -12.27
C LYS A 228 -14.94 -11.98 -12.91
N PRO A 229 -14.57 -11.35 -14.04
CA PRO A 229 -15.42 -10.34 -14.67
C PRO A 229 -16.77 -10.93 -15.14
N PHE A 230 -16.74 -12.13 -15.72
CA PHE A 230 -17.92 -12.79 -16.29
C PHE A 230 -18.87 -13.36 -15.23
N ILE A 231 -18.35 -13.65 -14.04
CA ILE A 231 -19.15 -14.17 -12.92
C ILE A 231 -20.21 -13.14 -12.48
N LYS A 232 -19.91 -11.83 -12.60
CA LYS A 232 -20.84 -10.75 -12.24
C LYS A 232 -22.08 -10.71 -13.14
N ASP A 233 -22.00 -11.26 -14.34
CA ASP A 233 -23.11 -11.28 -15.30
C ASP A 233 -24.02 -12.52 -15.14
N CYS A 234 -23.65 -13.47 -14.27
CA CYS A 234 -24.31 -14.77 -14.12
C CYS A 234 -24.63 -15.11 -12.67
N LEU A 235 -25.01 -14.11 -11.88
CA LEU A 235 -25.22 -14.20 -10.44
C LEU A 235 -26.20 -15.33 -10.06
N LYS A 236 -27.30 -15.47 -10.81
CA LYS A 236 -28.33 -16.47 -10.54
C LYS A 236 -27.87 -17.87 -10.98
N THR A 237 -27.35 -17.99 -12.19
CA THR A 237 -26.85 -19.26 -12.73
C THR A 237 -25.67 -19.81 -11.92
N CYS A 238 -24.77 -18.94 -11.43
CA CYS A 238 -23.65 -19.32 -10.57
C CYS A 238 -24.01 -19.45 -9.08
N ARG A 239 -25.29 -19.29 -8.71
CA ARG A 239 -25.78 -19.40 -7.31
C ARG A 239 -25.07 -18.45 -6.33
N LEU A 240 -24.80 -17.23 -6.79
CA LEU A 240 -24.12 -16.19 -6.01
C LEU A 240 -25.11 -15.22 -5.36
N CYS A 241 -26.40 -15.36 -5.66
CA CYS A 241 -27.51 -14.67 -5.01
C CYS A 241 -28.71 -15.63 -4.88
N VAL A 242 -29.66 -15.29 -4.00
CA VAL A 242 -30.86 -16.09 -3.69
C VAL A 242 -32.12 -15.28 -4.00
#